data_AF-W7SWB4-F1
#
_entry.id   AF-W7SWB4-F1
#
_cell.length_a   1.000
_cell.length_b   1.000
_cell.length_c   1.000
_cell.angle_alpha   90.00
_cell.angle_beta   90.00
_cell.angle_gamma   90.00
#
_symmetry.space_group_name_H-M   'P 1'
#
loop_
_entity.id
_entity.type
_entity.pdbx_description
1 polymer ?
#
loop_
_entity_poly.entity_id
_entity_poly.type
_entity_poly.pdbx_seq_one_letter_code
_entity_poly.pdbx_strand_id
1 'polypeptide(L)' 'YARTGYHRGLDQLRRNGWKGFGPVPWAHRGNQGFLRALAALAKAAGEIGETEEYERCRTFVADSDPQAAVALGLA' A
#
# COMPACT_ATOMS: atom_id res chain seq x y z
N TYR A 1 -9.67 -8.54 5.57
CA TYR A 1 -9.88 -8.10 4.17
C TYR A 1 -8.64 -7.43 3.56
N ALA A 2 -7.86 -6.66 4.34
CA ALA A 2 -6.68 -5.92 3.85
C ALA A 2 -5.67 -6.82 3.10
N ARG A 3 -5.30 -7.98 3.67
CA ARG A 3 -4.42 -8.96 3.00
C ARG A 3 -4.94 -9.38 1.62
N THR A 4 -6.22 -9.68 1.51
CA THR A 4 -6.85 -10.05 0.22
C THR A 4 -6.80 -8.89 -0.77
N GLY A 5 -7.14 -7.67 -0.33
CA GLY A 5 -7.08 -6.47 -1.18
C GLY A 5 -5.67 -6.15 -1.67
N TYR A 6 -4.66 -6.34 -0.82
CA TYR A 6 -3.25 -6.20 -1.15
C TYR A 6 -2.85 -7.16 -2.26
N HIS A 7 -3.10 -8.46 -2.10
CA HIS A 7 -2.74 -9.47 -3.11
C HIS A 7 -3.50 -9.28 -4.43
N ARG A 8 -4.81 -9.04 -4.38
CA ARG A 8 -5.60 -8.75 -5.59
C ARG A 8 -5.19 -7.44 -6.27
N GLY A 9 -4.71 -6.46 -5.49
CA GLY A 9 -4.11 -5.23 -6.00
C GLY A 9 -2.80 -5.50 -6.73
N LEU A 10 -1.90 -6.29 -6.13
CA LEU A 10 -0.64 -6.71 -6.77
C LEU A 10 -0.90 -7.46 -8.09
N ASP A 11 -1.88 -8.35 -8.13
CA ASP A 11 -2.25 -9.08 -9.34
C ASP A 11 -2.70 -8.12 -10.45
N GLN A 12 -3.51 -7.11 -10.13
CA GLN A 12 -3.95 -6.09 -11.09
C GLN A 12 -2.78 -5.22 -11.57
N LEU A 13 -1.91 -4.78 -10.66
CA LEU A 13 -0.71 -4.00 -11.02
C LEU A 13 0.19 -4.79 -11.96
N ARG A 14 0.45 -6.07 -11.65
CA ARG A 14 1.25 -6.97 -12.49
C ARG A 14 0.64 -7.20 -13.86
N ARG A 15 -0.68 -7.40 -13.92
CA ARG A 15 -1.43 -7.51 -15.18
C ARG A 15 -1.29 -6.26 -16.03
N ASN A 16 -1.16 -5.09 -15.41
CA ASN A 16 -0.95 -3.79 -16.07
C ASN A 16 0.54 -3.44 -16.24
N GLY A 17 1.45 -4.42 -16.12
CA GLY A 17 2.86 -4.26 -16.46
C GLY A 17 3.78 -3.86 -15.31
N TRP A 18 3.26 -3.62 -14.11
CA TRP A 18 4.09 -3.31 -12.93
C TRP A 18 4.93 -4.53 -12.52
N LYS A 19 6.23 -4.33 -12.30
CA LYS A 19 7.20 -5.43 -12.13
C LYS A 19 7.66 -5.64 -10.68
N GLY A 20 6.96 -5.09 -9.70
CA GLY A 20 7.36 -5.16 -8.29
C GLY A 20 8.14 -3.95 -7.78
N PHE A 21 8.39 -2.96 -8.64
CA PHE A 21 9.11 -1.74 -8.31
C PHE A 21 8.58 -0.56 -9.14
N GLY A 22 8.88 0.65 -8.69
CA GLY A 22 8.45 1.89 -9.33
C GLY A 22 7.11 2.41 -8.79
N PRO A 23 6.73 3.62 -9.22
CA PRO A 23 5.64 4.38 -8.60
C PRO A 23 4.29 3.70 -8.80
N VAL A 24 3.40 3.87 -7.82
CA VAL A 24 2.00 3.49 -7.88
C VAL A 24 1.18 4.73 -7.51
N PRO A 25 0.91 5.64 -8.46
CA PRO A 25 0.34 6.95 -8.16
C PRO A 25 -1.05 6.88 -7.53
N TRP A 26 -1.24 7.57 -6.40
CA TRP A 26 -2.50 7.72 -5.67
C TRP A 26 -3.59 8.42 -6.50
N ALA A 27 -3.18 9.39 -7.32
CA ALA A 27 -4.07 10.12 -8.20
C ALA A 27 -4.79 9.21 -9.21
N HIS A 28 -4.20 8.06 -9.57
CA HIS A 28 -4.86 7.08 -10.40
C HIS A 28 -5.85 6.24 -9.58
N ARG A 29 -7.15 6.41 -9.83
CA ARG A 29 -8.23 5.77 -9.06
C ARG A 29 -8.09 4.25 -8.94
N GLY A 30 -7.60 3.56 -9.98
CA GLY A 30 -7.40 2.11 -9.98
C GLY A 30 -6.37 1.63 -8.93
N ASN A 31 -5.39 2.47 -8.61
CA ASN A 31 -4.34 2.15 -7.65
C ASN A 31 -4.79 2.28 -6.19
N GLN A 32 -5.80 3.13 -5.92
CA GLN A 32 -6.18 3.46 -4.56
C GLN A 32 -6.71 2.25 -3.76
N GLY A 33 -7.29 1.25 -4.44
CA GLY A 33 -7.72 0.01 -3.79
C GLY A 33 -6.54 -0.76 -3.20
N PHE A 34 -5.47 -0.92 -3.98
CA PHE A 34 -4.22 -1.54 -3.53
C PHE A 34 -3.59 -0.74 -2.38
N LEU A 35 -3.44 0.59 -2.55
CA LEU A 35 -2.80 1.45 -1.55
C LEU A 35 -3.57 1.51 -0.23
N ARG A 36 -4.91 1.56 -0.28
CA ARG A 36 -5.75 1.47 0.94
C ARG A 36 -5.59 0.13 1.65
N ALA A 37 -5.49 -0.97 0.91
CA ALA A 37 -5.30 -2.29 1.50
C ALA A 37 -3.92 -2.43 2.14
N LEU A 38 -2.87 -1.91 1.49
CA LEU A 38 -1.52 -1.84 2.06
C LEU A 38 -1.46 -0.96 3.31
N ALA A 39 -2.10 0.21 3.30
CA ALA A 39 -2.17 1.07 4.47
C ALA A 39 -2.95 0.45 5.63
N ALA A 40 -4.02 -0.30 5.34
CA ALA A 40 -4.75 -1.04 6.35
C ALA A 40 -3.89 -2.15 6.98
N LEU A 41 -3.01 -2.81 6.21
CA LEU A 41 -2.03 -3.75 6.75
C LEU A 41 -1.04 -3.05 7.68
N ALA A 42 -0.50 -1.89 7.28
CA ALA A 42 0.38 -1.09 8.14
C ALA A 42 -0.31 -0.80 9.48
N LYS A 43 -1.51 -0.23 9.46
CA LYS A 43 -2.25 0.13 10.68
C LYS A 43 -2.49 -1.08 11.59
N ALA A 44 -2.93 -2.21 11.02
CA ALA A 44 -3.13 -3.43 11.80
C ALA A 44 -1.82 -3.92 12.44
N ALA A 45 -0.70 -3.89 11.71
CA ALA A 45 0.62 -4.26 12.24
C ALA A 45 1.01 -3.35 13.42
N GLY A 46 0.79 -2.04 13.29
CA GLY A 46 1.02 -1.09 14.38
C GLY A 46 0.14 -1.37 15.62
N GLU A 47 -1.14 -1.69 15.41
CA GLU A 47 -2.08 -2.00 16.50
C GLU A 47 -1.69 -3.26 17.30
N ILE A 48 -1.07 -4.25 16.65
CA ILE A 48 -0.64 -5.50 17.30
C ILE A 48 0.82 -5.48 17.77
N GLY A 49 1.54 -4.37 17.58
CA GLY A 49 2.94 -4.21 17.99
C GLY A 49 3.98 -4.81 17.03
N GLU A 50 3.59 -5.23 15.82
CA GLU A 50 4.51 -5.68 14.77
C GLU A 50 5.21 -4.50 14.08
N THR A 51 6.13 -3.87 14.80
CA THR A 51 6.79 -2.61 14.39
C THR A 51 7.52 -2.74 13.05
N GLU A 52 8.20 -3.87 12.81
CA GLU A 52 8.91 -4.07 11.54
C GLU A 52 7.96 -4.16 10.33
N GLU A 53 6.82 -4.83 10.46
CA GLU A 53 5.83 -4.90 9.38
C GLU A 53 5.13 -3.56 9.18
N TYR A 54 4.85 -2.84 10.27
CA TYR A 54 4.34 -1.46 10.19
C TYR A 54 5.26 -0.58 9.34
N GLU A 55 6.55 -0.54 9.66
CA GLU A 55 7.51 0.30 8.92
C GLU A 55 7.70 -0.16 7.47
N ARG A 56 7.72 -1.48 7.21
CA ARG A 56 7.76 -1.99 5.82
C ARG A 56 6.57 -1.53 5.01
N CYS A 57 5.35 -1.72 5.52
CA CYS A 57 4.13 -1.33 4.82
C CYS A 57 4.04 0.20 4.66
N ARG A 58 4.37 0.98 5.70
CA ARG A 58 4.41 2.44 5.67
C ARG A 58 5.39 2.95 4.63
N THR A 59 6.62 2.45 4.65
CA THR A 59 7.67 2.80 3.67
C THR A 59 7.21 2.48 2.27
N PHE A 60 6.61 1.30 2.05
CA PHE A 60 6.10 0.92 0.73
C PHE A 60 4.97 1.86 0.24
N VAL A 61 4.07 2.33 1.11
CA VAL A 61 3.09 3.36 0.72
C VAL A 61 3.78 4.68 0.33
N ALA A 62 4.76 5.13 1.12
CA ALA A 62 5.49 6.38 0.85
C ALA A 62 6.32 6.32 -0.46
N ASP A 63 7.01 5.20 -0.70
CA ASP A 63 7.78 4.95 -1.93
C ASP A 63 6.89 4.81 -3.17
N SER A 64 5.66 4.31 -2.98
CA SER A 64 4.68 4.21 -4.06
C SER A 64 4.18 5.58 -4.50
N ASP A 65 3.79 6.42 -3.53
CA ASP A 65 3.38 7.80 -3.72
C ASP A 65 3.30 8.54 -2.36
N PRO A 66 4.06 9.61 -2.11
CA PRO A 66 3.97 10.43 -0.90
C PRO A 66 2.55 10.97 -0.63
N GLN A 67 1.77 11.26 -1.69
CA GLN A 67 0.38 11.69 -1.55
C GLN A 67 -0.50 10.58 -0.95
N ALA A 68 -0.20 9.31 -1.24
CA ALA A 68 -0.90 8.19 -0.62
C ALA A 68 -0.63 8.14 0.88
N ALA A 69 0.63 8.33 1.30
CA ALA A 69 1.00 8.31 2.72
C ALA A 69 0.23 9.39 3.50
N VAL A 70 0.16 10.61 2.97
CA VAL A 70 -0.64 11.70 3.57
C VAL A 70 -2.13 11.34 3.59
N ALA A 71 -2.70 10.96 2.44
CA ALA A 71 -4.13 10.67 2.31
C ALA A 71 -4.61 9.48 3.17
N LEU A 72 -3.71 8.56 3.50
CA LEU A 72 -4.01 7.36 4.28
C LEU A 72 -3.62 7.49 5.76
N GLY A 73 -3.04 8.63 6.17
CA GLY A 73 -2.62 8.87 7.56
C GLY A 73 -1.42 8.04 7.98
N LEU A 74 -0.43 7.94 7.09
CA LEU A 74 0.84 7.23 7.28
C LEU A 74 2.08 8.13 7.07
N ALA A 75 1.87 9.42 6.78
CA ALA A 75 2.93 10.42 6.69
C ALA A 75 3.56 10.67 8.07
#